data_AF-A0A481YH74-F1
#
_entry.id   AF-A0A481YH74-F1
#
_cell.length_a   1.000
_cell.length_b   1.000
_cell.length_c   1.000
_cell.angle_alpha   90.00
_cell.angle_beta   90.00
_cell.angle_gamma   90.00
#
_symmetry.space_group_name_H-M   'P 1'
#
loop_
_entity.id
_entity.type
_entity.pdbx_description
1 polymer ?
#
loop_
_entity_poly.entity_id
_entity_poly.type
_entity_poly.pdbx_seq_one_letter_code
_entity_poly.pdbx_strand_id
1 'polypeptide(L)' 'MTSAAIPQTIITRQMVFNELVKAGINKAIADDLAYRYYKNELTVKDLELIKMELKSDIKSVHTELDNRIDLVKI' A
#
# COMPACT_ATOMS: atom_id res chain seq x y z
N MET A 1 0.18 41.88 6.19
CA MET A 1 0.81 40.56 6.41
C MET A 1 0.51 39.71 5.19
N THR A 2 1.49 39.51 4.31
CA THR A 2 1.32 38.75 3.06
C THR A 2 1.46 37.26 3.37
N SER A 3 0.39 36.49 3.18
CA SER A 3 0.40 35.04 3.27
C SER A 3 1.32 34.48 2.19
N ALA A 4 2.47 33.92 2.57
CA ALA A 4 3.33 33.21 1.64
C ALA A 4 2.64 31.90 1.24
N ALA A 5 2.31 31.74 -0.03
CA ALA A 5 1.79 30.48 -0.55
C ALA A 5 2.85 29.39 -0.36
N ILE A 6 2.53 28.35 0.40
CA ILE A 6 3.38 27.17 0.54
C ILE A 6 3.35 26.46 -0.83
N PRO A 7 4.50 26.19 -1.48
CA PRO A 7 4.49 25.44 -2.71
C PRO A 7 3.87 24.06 -2.47
N GLN A 8 2.74 23.78 -3.11
CA GLN A 8 2.11 22.48 -3.01
C GLN A 8 2.94 21.48 -3.83
N THR A 9 3.56 20.51 -3.16
CA THR A 9 4.28 19.44 -3.85
C THR A 9 3.30 18.66 -4.73
N ILE A 10 3.52 18.69 -6.04
CA ILE A 10 2.73 17.93 -7.01
C ILE A 10 3.21 16.48 -6.97
N ILE A 11 2.39 15.57 -6.45
CA ILE A 11 2.67 14.13 -6.48
C ILE A 11 2.36 13.60 -7.89
N THR A 12 3.38 13.10 -8.60
CA THR A 12 3.23 12.50 -9.93
C THR A 12 3.02 10.99 -9.84
N ARG A 13 2.38 10.40 -10.85
CA ARG A 13 2.23 8.94 -11.00
C ARG A 13 3.56 8.20 -10.84
N GLN A 14 4.63 8.72 -11.46
CA GLN A 14 5.95 8.08 -11.42
C GLN A 14 6.53 8.02 -10.01
N MET A 15 6.33 9.07 -9.20
CA MET A 15 6.78 9.08 -7.81
C MET A 15 6.06 8.02 -6.99
N VAL A 16 4.73 7.90 -7.15
CA VAL A 16 3.93 6.86 -6.46
C VAL A 16 4.36 5.47 -6.89
N PHE A 17 4.52 5.24 -8.20
CA PHE A 17 5.00 3.96 -8.73
C PHE A 17 6.34 3.54 -8.11
N ASN A 18 7.30 4.47 -8.07
CA ASN A 18 8.64 4.20 -7.52
C ASN A 18 8.58 3.81 -6.03
N GLU A 19 7.78 4.50 -5.24
CA GLU A 19 7.63 4.17 -3.81
C GLU A 19 6.92 2.83 -3.59
N LEU A 20 5.89 2.49 -4.40
CA LEU A 20 5.22 1.19 -4.33
C LEU A 20 6.17 0.03 -4.68
N VAL A 21 6.98 0.19 -5.73
CA VAL A 21 7.99 -0.80 -6.12
C VAL A 21 9.06 -0.94 -5.04
N LYS A 22 9.51 0.18 -4.45
CA LYS A 22 10.46 0.18 -3.32
C LYS A 22 9.91 -0.52 -2.08
N ALA A 23 8.59 -0.45 -1.86
CA ALA A 23 7.88 -1.20 -0.82
C ALA A 23 7.71 -2.69 -1.15
N GLY A 24 8.20 -3.17 -2.29
CA GLY A 24 8.15 -4.58 -2.70
C GLY A 24 6.88 -5.00 -3.44
N ILE A 25 6.04 -4.05 -3.86
CA ILE A 25 4.83 -4.36 -4.64
C ILE A 25 5.23 -4.75 -6.06
N ASN A 26 4.56 -5.79 -6.60
CA ASN A 26 4.75 -6.23 -7.98
C ASN A 26 4.57 -5.06 -8.96
N LYS A 27 5.46 -4.94 -9.95
CA LYS A 27 5.47 -3.81 -10.90
C LYS A 27 4.13 -3.59 -11.61
N ALA A 28 3.43 -4.65 -12.01
CA ALA A 28 2.13 -4.50 -12.69
C ALA A 28 1.06 -3.94 -11.75
N ILE A 29 1.06 -4.40 -10.48
CA ILE A 29 0.15 -3.91 -9.44
C ILE A 29 0.50 -2.47 -9.06
N ALA A 30 1.79 -2.16 -8.94
CA ALA A 30 2.28 -0.81 -8.65
C ALA A 30 1.90 0.19 -9.74
N ASP A 31 1.96 -0.21 -11.01
CA ASP A 31 1.60 0.64 -12.16
C ASP A 31 0.10 0.95 -12.20
N ASP A 32 -0.74 -0.05 -11.89
CA ASP A 32 -2.20 0.11 -11.78
C ASP A 32 -2.58 1.02 -10.59
N LEU A 33 -2.01 0.78 -9.40
CA LEU A 33 -2.27 1.60 -8.21
C LEU A 33 -1.80 3.06 -8.40
N ALA A 34 -0.63 3.27 -9.00
CA ALA A 34 -0.14 4.61 -9.30
C ALA A 34 -1.02 5.33 -10.33
N TYR A 35 -1.56 4.61 -11.32
CA TYR A 35 -2.52 5.16 -12.28
C TYR A 35 -3.82 5.59 -11.59
N ARG A 36 -4.40 4.74 -10.74
CA ARG A 36 -5.62 5.05 -9.98
C ARG A 36 -5.42 6.25 -9.03
N TYR A 37 -4.30 6.30 -8.33
CA TYR A 37 -3.94 7.46 -7.49
C TYR A 37 -3.86 8.75 -8.31
N TYR A 38 -3.16 8.72 -9.46
CA TYR A 38 -3.01 9.88 -10.33
C TYR A 38 -4.34 10.39 -10.92
N LYS A 39 -5.32 9.49 -11.11
CA LYS A 39 -6.67 9.82 -11.57
C LYS A 39 -7.63 10.22 -10.44
N ASN A 40 -7.16 10.29 -9.19
CA ASN A 40 -7.99 10.46 -7.99
C ASN A 40 -9.05 9.38 -7.81
N GLU A 41 -8.85 8.20 -8.41
CA GLU A 41 -9.70 7.01 -8.25
C GLU A 41 -9.32 6.21 -6.99
N LEU A 42 -8.26 6.63 -6.30
CA LEU A 42 -7.78 6.03 -5.06
C LEU A 42 -7.45 7.16 -4.06
N THR A 43 -8.18 7.20 -2.95
CA THR A 43 -7.93 8.16 -1.87
C THR A 43 -7.00 7.58 -0.81
N VAL A 44 -6.50 8.43 0.10
CA VAL A 44 -5.73 7.99 1.28
C VAL A 44 -6.53 6.97 2.10
N LYS A 45 -7.85 7.16 2.20
CA LYS A 45 -8.74 6.27 2.95
C LYS A 45 -8.87 4.89 2.31
N ASP A 46 -8.88 4.83 0.98
CA ASP A 46 -8.89 3.56 0.25
C ASP A 46 -7.57 2.80 0.45
N LEU A 47 -6.44 3.51 0.47
CA LEU A 47 -5.14 2.93 0.80
C LEU A 47 -5.05 2.40 2.23
N GLU A 48 -5.65 3.10 3.19
CA GLU A 48 -5.73 2.63 4.58
C GLU A 48 -6.58 1.37 4.72
N LEU A 49 -7.72 1.30 4.02
CA LEU A 49 -8.58 0.11 3.99
C LEU A 49 -7.84 -1.09 3.40
N ILE A 50 -7.21 -0.93 2.23
CA ILE A 50 -6.40 -1.98 1.60
C ILE A 50 -5.30 -2.47 2.55
N LYS A 51 -4.61 -1.54 3.24
CA LYS A 51 -3.57 -1.89 4.22
C LYS A 51 -4.15 -2.68 5.41
N MET A 52 -5.34 -2.34 5.89
CA MET A 52 -5.99 -3.05 6.99
C MET A 52 -6.39 -4.47 6.58
N GLU A 53 -7.00 -4.64 5.40
CA GLU A 53 -7.41 -5.94 4.88
C GLU A 53 -6.20 -6.86 4.66
N LEU A 54 -5.16 -6.38 3.96
CA LEU A 54 -3.95 -7.17 3.73
C LEU A 54 -3.26 -7.57 5.05
N LYS A 55 -3.23 -6.67 6.04
CA LYS A 55 -2.66 -6.98 7.37
C LYS A 55 -3.47 -8.05 8.10
N SER A 56 -4.80 -8.05 7.95
CA SER A 56 -5.67 -9.07 8.52
C SER A 56 -5.40 -10.44 7.90
N ASP A 57 -5.36 -10.50 6.56
CA ASP A 57 -5.14 -11.75 5.83
C ASP A 57 -3.78 -12.37 6.14
N ILE A 58 -2.72 -11.55 6.16
CA ILE A 58 -1.37 -11.99 6.52
C ILE A 58 -1.34 -12.56 7.95
N LYS A 59 -2.02 -11.92 8.91
CA LYS A 59 -2.09 -12.43 10.29
C LYS A 59 -2.84 -13.76 10.37
N SER A 60 -3.93 -13.90 9.62
CA SER A 60 -4.71 -15.13 9.57
C SER A 60 -3.85 -16.29 9.05
N VAL A 61 -3.18 -16.08 7.91
CA VAL A 61 -2.27 -17.07 7.32
C VAL A 61 -1.11 -17.41 8.26
N HIS A 62 -0.51 -16.42 8.93
CA HIS A 62 0.56 -16.66 9.91
C HIS A 62 0.08 -17.54 11.06
N THR A 63 -1.10 -17.24 11.62
CA THR A 63 -1.69 -18.01 12.72
C THR A 63 -1.97 -19.45 12.29
N GLU A 64 -2.51 -19.63 11.09
CA GLU A 64 -2.78 -20.97 10.56
C GLU A 64 -1.49 -21.78 10.34
N LEU A 65 -0.44 -21.16 9.81
CA LEU A 65 0.85 -21.80 9.61
C LEU A 65 1.52 -22.17 10.94
N ASP A 66 1.51 -21.27 11.93
CA ASP A 66 2.05 -21.55 13.26
C ASP A 66 1.38 -22.78 13.89
N ASN A 67 0.05 -22.80 13.88
CA ASN A 67 -0.74 -23.93 14.39
C ASN A 67 -0.37 -25.24 13.69
N ARG A 68 -0.21 -25.22 12.36
CA ARG A 68 0.17 -26.41 11.58
C ARG A 68 1.59 -26.87 11.87
N ILE A 69 2.53 -25.95 12.09
CA ILE A 69 3.91 -26.29 12.45
C ILE A 69 3.92 -26.95 13.83
N ASP A 70 3.16 -26.44 14.79
CA ASP A 70 3.09 -27.03 16.13
C ASP A 70 2.50 -28.44 16.11
N LEU A 71 1.58 -28.75 15.20
CA LEU A 71 1.07 -30.11 14.98
C LEU A 71 2.11 -31.09 14.40
N VAL A 72 3.13 -30.60 13.69
CA VAL A 72 4.18 -31.43 13.06
C VAL A 72 5.40 -31.60 13.98
N LYS A 73 5.58 -30.71 14.97
CA LYS A 73 6.66 -30.80 15.98
C LYS A 73 6.41 -31.86 17.07
N ILE A 74 5.25 -32.53 17.03
CA ILE A 74 4.85 -33.64 17.90
C ILE A 74 5.32 -34.96 17.31
#